data_AF-A0A6I3SG66-F1
#
_entry.id   AF-A0A6I3SG66-F1
#
_cell.length_a   1.000
_cell.length_b   1.000
_cell.length_c   1.000
_cell.angle_alpha   90.00
_cell.angle_beta   90.00
_cell.angle_gamma   90.00
#
_symmetry.space_group_name_H-M   'P 1'
#
loop_
_entity.id
_entity.type
_entity.pdbx_description
1 polymer ?
#
loop_
_entity_poly.entity_id
_entity_poly.type
_entity_poly.pdbx_seq_one_letter_code
_entity_poly.pdbx_strand_id
1 'polypeptide(L)'
;MALNAFTTGTVLDVTTMNSLISLQPFSLVYDGTPFDGKSGSGIAEFDCASYSHAIRFTTTGTTELARLEMELVKHGNGVDLTVEIRSGLLVDGTNEGTLLKSMTYPKEFIPTSRSFVSIPFDLTGLTAGTVYWLVVKKNGDATNHVHVHGETTQDANYPCYSRSSSSGAWTMENAIHFRVYSGDTGELKHGLYGSGFTTMEYSSDQLTRVCRYLPPLGTTAGGIRDVLTYIWSNDYLKRAV
;
A
#
# COMPACT_ATOMS: atom_id res chain seq x y z
N MET A 1 -1.59 -13.44 20.92
CA MET A 1 -0.96 -12.31 20.20
C MET A 1 -0.59 -11.27 21.25
N ALA A 2 0.68 -10.84 21.33
CA ALA A 2 1.07 -9.81 22.28
C ALA A 2 0.66 -8.43 21.73
N LEU A 3 -0.16 -7.69 22.47
CA LEU A 3 -0.58 -6.35 22.10
C LEU A 3 0.59 -5.38 22.33
N ASN A 4 1.32 -5.02 21.27
CA ASN A 4 2.44 -4.08 21.35
C ASN A 4 1.96 -2.61 21.28
N ALA A 5 0.91 -2.25 22.03
CA ALA A 5 0.42 -0.87 22.05
C ALA A 5 1.44 0.10 22.67
N PHE A 6 2.35 -0.42 23.51
CA PHE A 6 3.40 0.34 24.18
C PHE A 6 4.75 -0.37 24.00
N THR A 7 5.81 0.39 23.79
CA THR A 7 7.19 -0.13 23.74
C THR A 7 7.85 -0.04 25.11
N THR A 8 8.87 -0.86 25.37
CA THR A 8 9.61 -0.86 26.64
C THR A 8 10.12 0.54 26.98
N GLY A 9 9.76 1.04 28.17
CA GLY A 9 10.14 2.38 28.65
C GLY A 9 9.14 3.50 28.30
N THR A 10 8.04 3.20 27.61
CA THR A 10 6.95 4.17 27.40
C THR A 10 6.30 4.51 28.74
N VAL A 11 6.38 5.78 29.16
CA VAL A 11 5.69 6.27 30.36
C VAL A 11 4.21 6.40 30.04
N LEU A 12 3.36 5.74 30.83
CA LEU A 12 1.91 5.95 30.79
C LEU A 12 1.56 7.23 31.55
N ASP A 13 1.73 8.37 30.90
CA ASP A 13 1.35 9.68 31.44
C ASP A 13 0.15 10.30 30.70
N VAL A 14 -0.39 11.36 31.28
CA VAL A 14 -1.54 12.08 30.73
C VAL A 14 -1.26 12.58 29.30
N THR A 15 -0.03 13.00 29.00
CA THR A 15 0.35 13.47 27.66
C THR A 15 0.29 12.34 26.65
N THR A 16 0.90 11.20 26.96
CA THR A 16 0.96 10.00 26.10
C THR A 16 -0.45 9.45 25.89
N MET A 17 -1.22 9.32 26.97
CA MET A 17 -2.61 8.86 26.90
C MET A 17 -3.52 9.83 26.17
N ASN A 18 -3.38 11.15 26.37
CA ASN A 18 -4.19 12.13 25.64
C ASN A 18 -3.85 12.15 24.15
N SER A 19 -2.61 11.89 23.74
CA SER A 19 -2.29 11.76 22.31
C SER A 19 -2.93 10.51 21.66
N LEU A 20 -3.12 9.46 22.44
CA LEU A 20 -3.80 8.22 22.02
C LEU A 20 -5.34 8.37 22.03
N ILE A 21 -5.89 9.15 22.96
CA ILE A 21 -7.34 9.35 23.16
C ILE A 21 -7.85 10.58 22.41
N SER A 22 -6.98 11.52 22.01
CA SER A 22 -7.36 12.68 21.21
C SER A 22 -7.96 12.23 19.89
N LEU A 23 -8.98 12.95 19.44
CA LEU A 23 -9.67 12.69 18.17
C LEU A 23 -8.64 12.56 17.04
N GLN A 24 -8.40 11.33 16.59
CA GLN A 24 -7.53 11.10 15.45
C GLN A 24 -8.32 11.47 14.19
N PRO A 25 -7.80 12.33 13.31
CA PRO A 25 -8.38 12.53 12.00
C PRO A 25 -8.54 11.16 11.34
N PHE A 26 -9.76 10.85 10.94
CA PHE A 26 -10.06 9.65 10.18
C PHE A 26 -10.63 10.04 8.83
N SER A 27 -10.38 9.20 7.85
CA SER A 27 -10.96 9.34 6.52
C SER A 27 -11.47 7.99 6.03
N LEU A 28 -12.45 8.06 5.14
CA LEU A 28 -13.09 6.91 4.53
C LEU A 28 -12.78 6.94 3.04
N VAL A 29 -12.22 5.86 2.53
CA VAL A 29 -11.87 5.70 1.13
C VAL A 29 -12.75 4.63 0.54
N TYR A 30 -13.46 4.95 -0.53
CA TYR A 30 -14.33 4.04 -1.25
C TYR A 30 -13.58 3.38 -2.42
N ASP A 31 -14.23 2.48 -3.16
CA ASP A 31 -13.61 1.84 -4.33
C ASP A 31 -13.10 2.86 -5.35
N GLY A 32 -13.93 3.82 -5.72
CA GLY A 32 -13.66 4.82 -6.74
C GLY A 32 -13.42 4.25 -8.13
N THR A 33 -13.11 5.14 -9.07
CA THR A 33 -12.77 4.79 -10.44
C THR A 33 -11.26 4.83 -10.64
N PRO A 34 -10.64 3.84 -11.33
CA PRO A 34 -9.23 3.93 -11.66
C PRO A 34 -9.03 5.04 -12.70
N PHE A 35 -8.11 5.96 -12.43
CA PHE A 35 -7.79 7.05 -13.37
C PHE A 35 -6.46 6.84 -14.11
N ASP A 36 -5.61 5.93 -13.61
CA ASP A 36 -4.39 5.52 -14.28
C ASP A 36 -3.93 4.13 -13.80
N GLY A 37 -3.16 3.41 -14.61
CA GLY A 37 -2.65 2.11 -14.22
C GLY A 37 -2.26 1.18 -15.36
N LYS A 38 -1.42 0.20 -15.03
CA LYS A 38 -1.08 -0.93 -15.88
C LYS A 38 -1.65 -2.22 -15.28
N SER A 39 -2.40 -2.96 -16.09
CA SER A 39 -2.73 -4.35 -15.78
C SER A 39 -2.65 -5.21 -17.03
N GLY A 40 -2.43 -6.50 -16.86
CA GLY A 40 -2.39 -7.44 -17.96
C GLY A 40 -2.28 -8.87 -17.48
N SER A 41 -1.93 -9.77 -18.40
CA SER A 41 -1.74 -11.20 -18.11
C SER A 41 -0.28 -11.57 -17.86
N GLY A 42 0.62 -10.58 -17.79
CA GLY A 42 2.02 -10.76 -17.48
C GLY A 42 2.25 -11.61 -16.25
N ILE A 43 3.33 -12.39 -16.27
CA ILE A 43 3.73 -13.32 -15.19
C ILE A 43 5.10 -13.00 -14.63
N ALA A 44 5.69 -11.87 -15.00
CA ALA A 44 7.00 -11.49 -14.47
C ALA A 44 6.88 -11.15 -12.98
N GLU A 45 7.91 -11.55 -12.22
CA GLU A 45 8.05 -11.27 -10.80
C GLU A 45 9.29 -10.41 -10.60
N PHE A 46 9.14 -9.32 -9.84
CA PHE A 46 10.22 -8.40 -9.53
C PHE A 46 10.46 -8.37 -8.03
N ASP A 47 11.70 -8.69 -7.64
CA ASP A 47 12.10 -8.87 -6.25
C ASP A 47 12.22 -7.56 -5.47
N CYS A 48 11.40 -7.42 -4.42
CA CYS A 48 11.49 -6.30 -3.50
C CYS A 48 12.47 -6.52 -2.34
N ALA A 49 13.19 -7.65 -2.22
CA ALA A 49 14.28 -7.77 -1.24
C ALA A 49 15.52 -6.98 -1.70
N SER A 50 15.88 -7.15 -2.96
CA SER A 50 17.12 -6.61 -3.52
C SER A 50 16.92 -5.25 -4.16
N TYR A 51 15.73 -4.97 -4.70
CA TYR A 51 15.45 -3.78 -5.50
C TYR A 51 14.27 -2.97 -4.96
N SER A 52 14.41 -1.64 -5.02
CA SER A 52 13.25 -0.75 -4.97
C SER A 52 12.76 -0.55 -6.39
N HIS A 53 11.46 -0.31 -6.56
CA HIS A 53 10.83 -0.13 -7.87
C HIS A 53 10.17 1.25 -7.94
N ALA A 54 10.42 2.00 -9.02
CA ALA A 54 9.80 3.27 -9.32
C ALA A 54 8.87 3.11 -10.52
N ILE A 55 7.60 3.48 -10.35
CA ILE A 55 6.51 3.28 -11.30
C ILE A 55 5.88 4.64 -11.56
N ARG A 56 5.76 5.02 -12.83
CA ARG A 56 5.18 6.30 -13.24
C ARG A 56 3.66 6.22 -13.32
N PHE A 57 2.97 7.24 -12.82
CA PHE A 57 1.54 7.45 -13.06
C PHE A 57 1.20 8.93 -13.27
N THR A 58 0.05 9.21 -13.89
CA THR A 58 -0.44 10.55 -14.23
C THR A 58 -1.81 10.78 -13.60
N THR A 59 -1.99 11.95 -12.97
CA THR A 59 -3.24 12.33 -12.29
C THR A 59 -4.26 12.94 -13.25
N THR A 60 -4.62 12.24 -14.32
CA THR A 60 -5.51 12.77 -15.35
C THR A 60 -6.90 13.06 -14.79
N GLY A 61 -7.32 14.33 -14.82
CA GLY A 61 -8.66 14.74 -14.39
C GLY A 61 -8.91 14.67 -12.88
N THR A 62 -7.87 14.49 -12.04
CA THR A 62 -8.00 14.39 -10.58
C THR A 62 -6.89 15.16 -9.85
N THR A 63 -7.20 15.64 -8.65
CA THR A 63 -6.23 16.23 -7.71
C THR A 63 -6.00 15.35 -6.48
N GLU A 64 -6.47 14.11 -6.53
CA GLU A 64 -6.51 13.19 -5.39
C GLU A 64 -6.13 11.76 -5.80
N LEU A 65 -5.49 11.04 -4.88
CA LEU A 65 -5.20 9.61 -4.94
C LEU A 65 -5.64 8.99 -3.61
N ALA A 66 -6.78 8.31 -3.62
CA ALA A 66 -7.35 7.74 -2.42
C ALA A 66 -6.76 6.36 -2.08
N ARG A 67 -6.60 5.51 -3.09
CA ARG A 67 -5.98 4.19 -2.93
C ARG A 67 -5.23 3.76 -4.18
N LEU A 68 -4.32 2.82 -3.93
CA LEU A 68 -3.52 2.11 -4.90
C LEU A 68 -3.95 0.65 -4.90
N GLU A 69 -3.97 0.01 -6.06
CA GLU A 69 -3.88 -1.44 -6.18
C GLU A 69 -2.54 -1.85 -6.76
N MET A 70 -1.96 -2.91 -6.21
CA MET A 70 -0.76 -3.55 -6.74
C MET A 70 -0.94 -5.06 -6.76
N GLU A 71 -0.47 -5.72 -7.81
CA GLU A 71 -0.45 -7.18 -7.86
C GLU A 71 0.81 -7.70 -7.13
N LEU A 72 0.59 -8.37 -6.01
CA LEU A 72 1.64 -8.81 -5.10
C LEU A 72 1.59 -10.30 -4.83
N VAL A 73 2.72 -10.85 -4.43
CA VAL A 73 2.84 -12.16 -3.78
C VAL A 73 3.93 -12.10 -2.72
N LYS A 74 3.73 -12.75 -1.57
CA LYS A 74 4.79 -12.92 -0.57
C LYS A 74 5.43 -14.31 -0.65
N HIS A 75 6.73 -14.35 -0.37
CA HIS A 75 7.51 -15.56 -0.20
C HIS A 75 7.99 -15.70 1.25
N GLY A 76 8.08 -16.95 1.72
CA GLY A 76 8.35 -17.23 3.14
C GLY A 76 7.30 -16.60 4.05
N ASN A 77 7.75 -15.91 5.11
CA ASN A 77 6.84 -15.16 5.97
C ASN A 77 6.45 -13.77 5.40
N GLY A 78 7.04 -13.38 4.27
CA GLY A 78 6.95 -12.03 3.73
C GLY A 78 7.59 -10.97 4.64
N VAL A 79 7.52 -9.73 4.19
CA VAL A 79 7.93 -8.54 4.93
C VAL A 79 6.96 -7.40 4.68
N ASP A 80 6.96 -6.42 5.57
CA ASP A 80 6.14 -5.23 5.37
C ASP A 80 6.59 -4.49 4.12
N LEU A 81 5.61 -4.14 3.28
CA LEU A 81 5.84 -3.36 2.08
C LEU A 81 5.74 -1.88 2.44
N THR A 82 6.70 -1.07 2.02
CA THR A 82 6.56 0.39 2.09
C THR A 82 6.42 0.95 0.69
N VAL A 83 5.35 1.70 0.48
CA VAL A 83 5.05 2.36 -0.79
C VAL A 83 5.00 3.87 -0.57
N GLU A 84 5.73 4.59 -1.40
CA GLU A 84 5.82 6.05 -1.36
C GLU A 84 5.20 6.65 -2.62
N ILE A 85 4.56 7.82 -2.47
CA ILE A 85 4.20 8.69 -3.59
C ILE A 85 5.14 9.88 -3.57
N ARG A 86 5.78 10.15 -4.71
CA ARG A 86 6.77 11.21 -4.88
C ARG A 86 6.47 12.09 -6.08
N SER A 87 6.82 13.37 -5.99
CA SER A 87 6.82 14.30 -7.12
C SER A 87 8.24 14.63 -7.56
N GLY A 88 8.44 14.82 -8.86
CA GLY A 88 9.71 15.33 -9.41
C GLY A 88 10.92 14.40 -9.29
N LEU A 89 10.72 13.10 -9.07
CA LEU A 89 11.81 12.11 -9.12
C LEU A 89 12.39 12.04 -10.54
N LEU A 90 13.71 12.05 -10.64
CA LEU A 90 14.48 11.88 -11.88
C LEU A 90 15.19 10.53 -11.86
N VAL A 91 14.92 9.73 -12.89
CA VAL A 91 15.42 8.34 -12.98
C VAL A 91 16.93 8.25 -13.24
N ASP A 92 17.58 9.35 -13.62
CA ASP A 92 19.05 9.43 -13.70
C ASP A 92 19.73 9.46 -12.32
N GLY A 93 18.95 9.56 -11.24
CA GLY A 93 19.44 9.57 -9.86
C GLY A 93 19.92 10.94 -9.37
N THR A 94 19.75 12.00 -10.15
CA THR A 94 20.13 13.36 -9.76
C THR A 94 19.14 14.00 -8.78
N ASN A 95 17.90 13.50 -8.74
CA ASN A 95 16.85 13.98 -7.84
C ASN A 95 15.93 12.83 -7.40
N GLU A 96 15.85 12.58 -6.10
CA GLU A 96 14.97 11.56 -5.49
C GLU A 96 13.49 11.98 -5.41
N GLY A 97 13.18 13.22 -5.82
CA GLY A 97 11.85 13.80 -5.72
C GLY A 97 11.42 14.11 -4.29
N THR A 98 10.36 14.89 -4.16
CA THR A 98 9.73 15.21 -2.87
C THR A 98 8.80 14.08 -2.46
N LEU A 99 8.97 13.57 -1.24
CA LEU A 99 8.03 12.61 -0.64
C LEU A 99 6.71 13.32 -0.30
N LEU A 100 5.61 12.86 -0.89
CA LEU A 100 4.26 13.38 -0.62
C LEU A 100 3.53 12.55 0.43
N LYS A 101 3.63 11.22 0.32
CA LYS A 101 3.03 10.28 1.27
C LYS A 101 3.82 8.97 1.29
N SER A 102 3.90 8.34 2.45
CA SER A 102 4.46 7.00 2.63
C SER A 102 3.46 6.15 3.39
N MET A 103 3.26 4.91 2.95
CA MET A 103 2.34 3.96 3.55
C MET A 103 3.03 2.61 3.73
N THR A 104 2.87 2.02 4.91
CA THR A 104 3.30 0.65 5.19
C THR A 104 2.12 -0.29 5.09
N TYR A 105 2.26 -1.34 4.27
CA TYR A 105 1.29 -2.41 4.13
C TYR A 105 1.81 -3.67 4.85
N PRO A 106 1.12 -4.15 5.90
CA PRO A 106 1.56 -5.30 6.70
C PRO A 106 1.71 -6.59 5.89
N LYS A 107 2.78 -7.34 6.15
CA LYS A 107 3.03 -8.65 5.52
C LYS A 107 1.92 -9.68 5.77
N GLU A 108 1.20 -9.54 6.88
CA GLU A 108 0.07 -10.39 7.23
C GLU A 108 -1.07 -10.28 6.21
N PHE A 109 -1.16 -9.13 5.50
CA PHE A 109 -2.23 -8.86 4.55
C PHE A 109 -1.85 -9.18 3.10
N ILE A 110 -0.55 -9.42 2.85
CA ILE A 110 -0.03 -9.77 1.52
C ILE A 110 -0.34 -11.25 1.23
N PRO A 111 -0.93 -11.58 0.08
CA PRO A 111 -1.34 -12.93 -0.27
C PRO A 111 -0.13 -13.81 -0.61
N THR A 112 -0.27 -15.11 -0.37
CA THR A 112 0.73 -16.14 -0.74
C THR A 112 0.61 -16.59 -2.20
N SER A 113 -0.42 -16.14 -2.89
CA SER A 113 -0.63 -16.32 -4.32
C SER A 113 -0.81 -14.95 -4.95
N ARG A 114 -0.34 -14.80 -6.20
CA ARG A 114 -0.50 -13.57 -6.98
C ARG A 114 -1.94 -13.05 -6.92
N SER A 115 -2.12 -11.85 -6.38
CA SER A 115 -3.39 -11.14 -6.37
C SER A 115 -3.18 -9.64 -6.23
N PHE A 116 -4.13 -8.86 -6.74
CA PHE A 116 -4.21 -7.45 -6.40
C PHE A 116 -4.53 -7.30 -4.91
N VAL A 117 -3.82 -6.38 -4.26
CA VAL A 117 -4.16 -5.86 -2.93
C VAL A 117 -4.40 -4.37 -3.04
N SER A 118 -5.23 -3.81 -2.16
CA SER A 118 -5.46 -2.37 -2.12
C SER A 118 -4.75 -1.73 -0.93
N ILE A 119 -3.98 -0.68 -1.18
CA ILE A 119 -3.22 0.09 -0.20
C ILE A 119 -3.85 1.49 -0.10
N PRO A 120 -4.33 1.91 1.09
CA PRO A 120 -4.91 3.24 1.26
C PRO A 120 -3.85 4.34 1.29
N PHE A 121 -4.13 5.50 0.71
CA PHE A 121 -3.23 6.66 0.71
C PHE A 121 -3.91 7.95 1.17
N ASP A 122 -5.14 8.19 0.71
CA ASP A 122 -5.92 9.41 0.97
C ASP A 122 -5.09 10.69 0.80
N LEU A 123 -4.47 10.82 -0.37
CA LEU A 123 -3.58 11.92 -0.72
C LEU A 123 -4.34 12.95 -1.56
N THR A 124 -4.44 14.16 -1.05
CA THR A 124 -5.05 15.31 -1.74
C THR A 124 -4.00 16.36 -2.11
N GLY A 125 -4.38 17.36 -2.90
CA GLY A 125 -3.49 18.45 -3.30
C GLY A 125 -2.53 18.10 -4.44
N LEU A 126 -2.82 17.04 -5.19
CA LEU A 126 -2.12 16.74 -6.44
C LEU A 126 -2.53 17.74 -7.53
N THR A 127 -1.71 17.87 -8.56
CA THR A 127 -1.99 18.75 -9.71
C THR A 127 -2.48 17.89 -10.88
N ALA A 128 -3.72 18.09 -11.32
CA ALA A 128 -4.29 17.32 -12.41
C ALA A 128 -3.42 17.34 -13.68
N GLY A 129 -3.27 16.17 -14.31
CA GLY A 129 -2.43 15.96 -15.49
C GLY A 129 -0.93 15.89 -15.18
N THR A 130 -0.51 15.99 -13.92
CA THR A 130 0.90 15.91 -13.54
C THR A 130 1.33 14.46 -13.32
N VAL A 131 2.58 14.19 -13.69
CA VAL A 131 3.26 12.91 -13.46
C VAL A 131 3.79 12.83 -12.03
N TYR A 132 3.49 11.71 -11.38
CA TYR A 132 4.00 11.34 -10.08
C TYR A 132 4.64 9.95 -10.14
N TRP A 133 5.36 9.61 -9.08
CA TRP A 133 6.06 8.35 -8.96
C TRP A 133 5.57 7.59 -7.75
N LEU A 134 5.20 6.34 -8.00
CA LEU A 134 5.05 5.34 -6.96
C LEU A 134 6.39 4.66 -6.76
N VAL A 135 6.90 4.64 -5.53
CA VAL A 135 8.15 3.97 -5.18
C VAL A 135 7.88 2.86 -4.17
N VAL A 136 8.02 1.62 -4.61
CA VAL A 136 8.03 0.45 -3.74
C VAL A 136 9.44 0.30 -3.17
N LYS A 137 9.57 0.45 -1.85
CA LYS A 137 10.87 0.37 -1.18
C LYS A 137 11.26 -1.09 -0.98
N LYS A 138 12.53 -1.37 -1.25
CA LYS A 138 13.09 -2.68 -0.96
C LYS A 138 13.06 -2.99 0.54
N ASN A 139 12.76 -4.23 0.88
CA ASN A 139 12.80 -4.75 2.24
C ASN A 139 12.87 -6.28 2.23
N GLY A 140 13.44 -6.86 3.29
CA GLY A 140 13.51 -8.30 3.48
C GLY A 140 14.83 -8.94 3.05
N ASP A 141 14.77 -10.24 2.82
CA ASP A 141 15.92 -11.09 2.54
C ASP A 141 15.58 -12.20 1.53
N ALA A 142 16.56 -13.02 1.18
CA ALA A 142 16.39 -14.11 0.20
C ALA A 142 15.32 -15.15 0.58
N THR A 143 14.87 -15.20 1.84
CA THR A 143 13.87 -16.14 2.35
C THR A 143 12.51 -15.47 2.56
N ASN A 144 12.50 -14.27 3.13
CA ASN A 144 11.28 -13.53 3.48
C ASN A 144 11.24 -12.22 2.70
N HIS A 145 10.42 -12.20 1.66
CA HIS A 145 10.31 -11.06 0.75
C HIS A 145 8.94 -11.00 0.07
N VAL A 146 8.74 -9.94 -0.70
CA VAL A 146 7.55 -9.69 -1.50
C VAL A 146 8.00 -9.48 -2.94
N HIS A 147 7.23 -9.99 -3.89
CA HIS A 147 7.37 -9.65 -5.30
C HIS A 147 6.21 -8.76 -5.73
N VAL A 148 6.52 -7.76 -6.55
CA VAL A 148 5.53 -7.10 -7.40
C VAL A 148 5.45 -7.85 -8.72
N HIS A 149 4.26 -7.98 -9.29
CA HIS A 149 4.06 -8.65 -10.57
C HIS A 149 3.89 -7.68 -11.72
N GLY A 150 4.21 -8.15 -12.94
CA GLY A 150 3.98 -7.37 -14.14
C GLY A 150 4.22 -8.12 -15.45
N GLU A 151 4.48 -7.35 -16.48
CA GLU A 151 4.69 -7.80 -17.84
C GLU A 151 6.10 -8.36 -18.08
N THR A 152 6.25 -9.18 -19.11
CA THR A 152 7.56 -9.65 -19.58
C THR A 152 8.27 -8.66 -20.51
N THR A 153 7.63 -7.51 -20.78
CA THR A 153 8.15 -6.45 -21.63
C THR A 153 7.98 -5.07 -20.99
N GLN A 154 8.77 -4.12 -21.46
CA GLN A 154 8.65 -2.72 -21.12
C GLN A 154 7.40 -2.10 -21.78
N ASP A 155 6.83 -1.09 -21.15
CA ASP A 155 5.72 -0.31 -21.67
C ASP A 155 6.07 1.19 -21.59
N ALA A 156 6.18 1.86 -22.74
CA ALA A 156 6.56 3.27 -22.80
C ALA A 156 5.50 4.20 -22.18
N ASN A 157 4.24 3.76 -22.09
CA ASN A 157 3.17 4.50 -21.42
C ASN A 157 3.31 4.38 -19.90
N TYR A 158 3.79 3.23 -19.42
CA TYR A 158 3.95 2.91 -17.99
C TYR A 158 5.39 2.46 -17.68
N PRO A 159 6.40 3.32 -17.86
CA PRO A 159 7.78 2.96 -17.64
C PRO A 159 8.00 2.69 -16.15
N CYS A 160 8.70 1.60 -15.89
CA CYS A 160 9.09 1.17 -14.56
C CYS A 160 10.62 1.11 -14.49
N TYR A 161 11.15 1.26 -13.29
CA TYR A 161 12.58 1.24 -13.05
C TYR A 161 12.89 0.56 -11.72
N SER A 162 14.04 -0.10 -11.64
CA SER A 162 14.53 -0.71 -10.42
C SER A 162 15.86 -0.13 -9.97
N ARG A 163 16.12 -0.17 -8.66
CA ARG A 163 17.40 0.24 -8.09
C ARG A 163 17.73 -0.56 -6.84
N SER A 164 18.94 -1.12 -6.80
CA SER A 164 19.42 -1.90 -5.64
C SER A 164 20.06 -1.02 -4.56
N SER A 165 20.59 0.14 -4.93
CA SER A 165 21.17 1.12 -4.00
C SER A 165 20.13 2.12 -3.47
N SER A 166 20.48 2.83 -2.39
CA SER A 166 19.66 3.93 -1.86
C SER A 166 19.78 5.23 -2.66
N SER A 167 20.77 5.35 -3.54
CA SER A 167 21.04 6.51 -4.39
C SER A 167 21.62 6.08 -5.75
N GLY A 168 21.68 7.02 -6.70
CA GLY A 168 22.21 6.79 -8.05
C GLY A 168 21.12 6.47 -9.07
N ALA A 169 21.54 6.24 -10.32
CA ALA A 169 20.62 6.04 -11.43
C ALA A 169 19.72 4.81 -11.23
N TRP A 170 18.49 4.94 -11.69
CA TRP A 170 17.52 3.86 -11.79
C TRP A 170 17.70 3.13 -13.12
N THR A 171 17.55 1.81 -13.09
CA THR A 171 17.66 0.95 -14.26
C THR A 171 16.28 0.66 -14.80
N MET A 172 16.08 0.76 -16.12
CA MET A 172 14.79 0.46 -16.73
C MET A 172 14.36 -0.99 -16.49
N GLU A 173 13.08 -1.18 -16.17
CA GLU A 173 12.45 -2.46 -15.85
C GLU A 173 11.20 -2.67 -16.70
N ASN A 174 10.74 -3.91 -16.78
CA ASN A 174 9.46 -4.24 -17.42
C ASN A 174 8.28 -3.62 -16.65
N ALA A 175 7.14 -3.48 -17.30
CA ALA A 175 5.99 -2.79 -16.72
C ALA A 175 5.40 -3.58 -15.54
N ILE A 176 5.27 -2.94 -14.37
CA ILE A 176 4.66 -3.52 -13.17
C ILE A 176 3.15 -3.25 -13.15
N HIS A 177 2.37 -4.20 -12.65
CA HIS A 177 0.93 -4.06 -12.53
C HIS A 177 0.54 -3.18 -11.32
N PHE A 178 -0.20 -2.12 -11.61
CA PHE A 178 -0.73 -1.20 -10.61
C PHE A 178 -1.98 -0.48 -11.14
N ARG A 179 -2.81 0.05 -10.23
CA ARG A 179 -3.91 0.95 -10.56
C ARG A 179 -4.08 1.99 -9.46
N VAL A 180 -4.34 3.23 -9.82
CA VAL A 180 -4.58 4.33 -8.87
C VAL A 180 -6.02 4.84 -9.00
N TYR A 181 -6.65 5.10 -7.85
CA TYR A 181 -8.08 5.35 -7.75
C TYR A 181 -8.39 6.66 -7.01
N SER A 182 -9.46 7.32 -7.41
CA SER A 182 -10.03 8.52 -6.77
C SER A 182 -10.76 8.23 -5.45
N GLY A 183 -11.25 7.01 -5.25
CA GLY A 183 -11.90 6.53 -4.02
C GLY A 183 -13.19 7.25 -3.59
N ASP A 184 -13.93 7.81 -4.53
CA ASP A 184 -15.07 8.70 -4.34
C ASP A 184 -16.46 8.04 -4.52
N THR A 185 -16.49 6.78 -4.96
CA THR A 185 -17.73 6.04 -5.30
C THR A 185 -17.60 4.56 -4.92
N GLY A 186 -18.72 3.83 -4.86
CA GLY A 186 -18.72 2.38 -4.60
C GLY A 186 -18.75 1.99 -3.13
N GLU A 187 -18.28 0.79 -2.82
CA GLU A 187 -18.27 0.26 -1.44
C GLU A 187 -17.13 0.89 -0.64
N LEU A 188 -17.30 0.93 0.69
CA LEU A 188 -16.26 1.44 1.58
C LEU A 188 -15.06 0.49 1.54
N LYS A 189 -13.93 0.93 0.99
CA LYS A 189 -12.74 0.08 0.83
C LYS A 189 -11.79 0.17 2.01
N HIS A 190 -11.56 1.38 2.52
CA HIS A 190 -10.66 1.62 3.63
C HIS A 190 -11.18 2.67 4.61
N GLY A 191 -10.83 2.51 5.88
CA GLY A 191 -10.88 3.61 6.85
C GLY A 191 -9.48 3.89 7.37
N LEU A 192 -8.97 5.11 7.20
CA LEU A 192 -7.67 5.54 7.73
C LEU A 192 -7.85 6.25 9.06
N TYR A 193 -6.90 6.10 9.97
CA TYR A 193 -6.86 6.77 11.28
C TYR A 193 -5.41 6.95 11.71
N GLY A 194 -4.85 8.14 11.46
CA GLY A 194 -3.42 8.41 11.62
C GLY A 194 -2.58 7.55 10.66
N SER A 195 -1.65 6.76 11.20
CA SER A 195 -0.85 5.79 10.43
C SER A 195 -1.47 4.39 10.35
N GLY A 196 -2.60 4.17 11.03
CA GLY A 196 -3.37 2.94 10.96
C GLY A 196 -4.43 2.98 9.86
N PHE A 197 -4.89 1.80 9.46
CA PHE A 197 -6.00 1.66 8.53
C PHE A 197 -6.76 0.35 8.73
N THR A 198 -8.02 0.36 8.31
CA THR A 198 -8.84 -0.84 8.12
C THR A 198 -9.09 -1.00 6.63
N THR A 199 -8.89 -2.20 6.08
CA THR A 199 -9.30 -2.56 4.71
C THR A 199 -10.51 -3.49 4.78
N MET A 200 -11.49 -3.25 3.92
CA MET A 200 -12.69 -4.07 3.75
C MET A 200 -12.68 -4.72 2.37
N GLU A 201 -12.93 -6.02 2.32
CA GLU A 201 -13.06 -6.81 1.10
C GLU A 201 -14.45 -7.43 1.06
N TYR A 202 -15.07 -7.35 -0.11
CA TYR A 202 -16.43 -7.79 -0.36
C TYR A 202 -16.44 -8.85 -1.46
N SER A 203 -17.48 -9.70 -1.43
CA SER A 203 -17.82 -10.61 -2.52
C SER A 203 -19.34 -10.59 -2.67
N SER A 204 -19.83 -10.22 -3.85
CA SER A 204 -21.28 -10.10 -4.12
C SER A 204 -21.99 -9.26 -3.03
N ASP A 205 -21.45 -8.08 -2.74
CA ASP A 205 -21.93 -7.12 -1.72
C ASP A 205 -21.87 -7.62 -0.25
N GLN A 206 -21.34 -8.81 -0.01
CA GLN A 206 -21.12 -9.34 1.34
C GLN A 206 -19.68 -9.07 1.78
N LEU A 207 -19.50 -8.44 2.93
CA LEU A 207 -18.18 -8.24 3.55
C LEU A 207 -17.55 -9.60 3.88
N THR A 208 -16.48 -9.98 3.20
CA THR A 208 -15.83 -11.29 3.37
C THR A 208 -14.60 -11.22 4.26
N ARG A 209 -13.88 -10.09 4.25
CA ARG A 209 -12.62 -9.94 4.98
C ARG A 209 -12.39 -8.51 5.43
N VAL A 210 -11.90 -8.37 6.66
CA VAL A 210 -11.44 -7.10 7.22
C VAL A 210 -10.01 -7.25 7.70
N CYS A 211 -9.11 -6.44 7.17
CA CYS A 211 -7.74 -6.32 7.66
C CYS A 211 -7.64 -5.06 8.51
N ARG A 212 -7.10 -5.17 9.73
CA ARG A 212 -6.90 -4.02 10.63
C ARG A 212 -5.45 -3.84 10.98
N TYR A 213 -4.91 -2.69 10.60
CA TYR A 213 -3.58 -2.23 10.96
C TYR A 213 -3.64 -1.05 11.90
N LEU A 214 -3.04 -1.20 13.08
CA LEU A 214 -2.77 -0.10 14.01
C LEU A 214 -1.33 -0.24 14.51
N PRO A 215 -0.37 0.49 13.93
CA PRO A 215 1.02 0.42 14.38
C PRO A 215 1.19 1.04 15.77
N PRO A 216 2.22 0.62 16.52
CA PRO A 216 2.65 1.34 17.71
C PRO A 216 3.19 2.72 17.34
N LEU A 217 3.24 3.64 18.31
CA LEU A 217 3.81 4.97 18.08
C LEU A 217 5.30 4.87 17.68
N GLY A 218 5.67 5.56 16.60
CA GLY A 218 7.07 5.72 16.17
C GLY A 218 7.69 4.50 15.48
N THR A 219 6.95 3.41 15.27
CA THR A 219 7.43 2.24 14.54
C THR A 219 6.34 1.66 13.68
N THR A 220 6.72 1.10 12.53
CA THR A 220 5.77 0.36 11.69
C THR A 220 5.59 -1.07 12.19
N ALA A 221 6.57 -1.65 12.87
CA ALA A 221 6.59 -3.04 13.31
C ALA A 221 5.72 -3.30 14.55
N GLY A 222 5.01 -4.44 14.55
CA GLY A 222 4.11 -4.80 15.65
C GLY A 222 2.76 -4.09 15.58
N GLY A 223 2.11 -3.89 16.74
CA GLY A 223 0.76 -3.33 16.83
C GLY A 223 -0.34 -4.33 16.49
N ILE A 224 -1.53 -3.83 16.14
CA ILE A 224 -2.63 -4.66 15.63
C ILE A 224 -2.41 -4.88 14.14
N ARG A 225 -2.39 -6.15 13.71
CA ARG A 225 -2.19 -6.59 12.32
C ARG A 225 -3.08 -7.80 12.06
N ASP A 226 -4.37 -7.60 12.27
CA ASP A 226 -5.32 -8.71 12.35
C ASP A 226 -6.12 -8.84 11.06
N VAL A 227 -6.47 -10.08 10.72
CA VAL A 227 -7.29 -10.40 9.56
C VAL A 227 -8.50 -11.17 10.05
N LEU A 228 -9.66 -10.55 9.92
CA LEU A 228 -10.93 -11.13 10.29
C LEU A 228 -11.66 -11.56 9.02
N THR A 229 -12.06 -12.83 8.96
CA THR A 229 -12.83 -13.40 7.85
C THR A 229 -14.27 -13.63 8.30
N TYR A 230 -15.23 -13.28 7.45
CA TYR A 230 -16.64 -13.36 7.77
C TYR A 230 -17.30 -14.54 7.08
N ILE A 231 -18.12 -15.27 7.83
CA ILE A 231 -18.90 -16.41 7.34
C ILE A 231 -20.36 -16.00 7.30
N TRP A 232 -20.95 -16.05 6.10
CA TRP A 232 -22.33 -15.73 5.84
C TRP A 232 -23.17 -16.99 5.65
N SER A 233 -24.47 -16.88 5.91
CA SER A 233 -25.47 -17.89 5.59
C SER A 233 -26.68 -17.15 5.04
N ASN A 234 -26.88 -17.27 3.72
CA ASN A 234 -27.71 -16.36 2.96
C ASN A 234 -27.25 -14.92 3.22
N ASP A 235 -28.18 -14.02 3.55
CA ASP A 235 -27.89 -12.60 3.82
C ASP A 235 -27.54 -12.30 5.28
N TYR A 236 -27.34 -13.34 6.10
CA TYR A 236 -27.06 -13.17 7.53
C TYR A 236 -25.62 -13.52 7.86
N LEU A 237 -24.94 -12.57 8.51
CA LEU A 237 -23.63 -12.81 9.08
C LEU A 237 -23.74 -13.80 10.24
N LYS A 238 -23.01 -14.91 10.18
CA LYS A 238 -23.02 -15.94 11.23
C LYS A 238 -21.88 -15.79 12.21
N ARG A 239 -20.68 -15.49 11.70
CA ARG A 239 -19.46 -15.47 12.51
C ARG A 239 -18.38 -14.65 11.81
N ALA A 240 -17.51 -14.07 12.63
CA ALA A 240 -16.24 -13.51 12.21
C ALA A 240 -15.11 -14.30 12.89
N VAL A 241 -14.06 -14.65 12.15
CA VAL A 241 -12.93 -15.49 12.60
C VAL A 241 -11.58 -14.92 12.27
#